data_AF-A0A7Y0XFU3-F1
#
_entry.id   AF-A0A7Y0XFU3-F1
#
_cell.length_a   1.000
_cell.length_b   1.000
_cell.length_c   1.000
_cell.angle_alpha   90.00
_cell.angle_beta   90.00
_cell.angle_gamma   90.00
#
_symmetry.space_group_name_H-M   'P 1'
#
loop_
_entity.id
_entity.type
_entity.pdbx_description
1 polymer ?
#
loop_
_entity_poly.entity_id
_entity_poly.type
_entity_poly.pdbx_seq_one_letter_code
_entity_poly.pdbx_strand_id
1 'polypeptide(L)'
;LSQDFGFLIPAVHIRDNLELTPNSYRITLMGVAVGEAEIRPDQELAINPGQVYGMIDGEPTIDPAFGLEAVWIREDQREHAQALGYTVVDSSTVLATHLSQLLTNNASQLI
;
A
#
# COMPACT_ATOMS: atom_id res chain seq x y z
N LEU A 1 8.41 -11.68 -7.98
CA LEU A 1 7.77 -12.34 -6.81
C LEU A 1 8.15 -13.82 -6.69
N SER A 2 7.67 -14.78 -7.51
CA SER A 2 8.10 -16.19 -7.33
C SER A 2 9.56 -16.52 -7.72
N GLN A 3 10.19 -15.74 -8.59
CA GLN A 3 11.60 -15.97 -8.96
C GLN A 3 12.60 -15.36 -7.95
N ASP A 4 12.18 -14.39 -7.14
CA ASP A 4 13.08 -13.64 -6.25
C ASP A 4 13.27 -14.33 -4.89
N PHE A 5 12.30 -15.13 -4.46
CA PHE A 5 12.28 -15.74 -3.13
C PHE A 5 12.71 -17.22 -3.10
N GLY A 6 12.79 -17.90 -4.25
CA GLY A 6 13.17 -19.32 -4.32
C GLY A 6 12.13 -20.29 -3.73
N PHE A 7 10.96 -19.80 -3.32
CA PHE A 7 9.82 -20.60 -2.86
C PHE A 7 8.50 -20.13 -3.48
N LEU A 8 7.52 -21.03 -3.54
CA LEU A 8 6.16 -20.72 -3.97
C LEU A 8 5.47 -19.88 -2.90
N ILE A 9 5.05 -18.66 -3.26
CA ILE A 9 4.22 -17.83 -2.39
C ILE A 9 2.88 -18.56 -2.18
N PRO A 10 2.44 -18.78 -0.92
CA PRO A 10 1.18 -19.46 -0.66
C PRO A 10 -0.01 -18.67 -1.23
N ALA A 11 -1.09 -19.39 -1.57
CA ALA A 11 -2.29 -18.77 -2.11
C ALA A 11 -2.88 -17.73 -1.14
N VAL A 12 -3.11 -16.52 -1.65
CA VAL A 12 -3.75 -15.43 -0.90
C VAL A 12 -5.26 -15.72 -0.85
N HIS A 13 -5.80 -15.87 0.36
CA HIS A 13 -7.23 -16.06 0.58
C HIS A 13 -7.86 -14.72 0.94
N ILE A 14 -8.75 -14.22 0.08
CA ILE A 14 -9.51 -12.98 0.32
C ILE A 14 -10.81 -13.36 1.02
N ARG A 15 -11.13 -12.66 2.10
CA ARG A 15 -12.38 -12.84 2.86
C ARG A 15 -12.94 -11.48 3.22
N ASP A 16 -14.24 -11.33 3.04
CA ASP A 16 -14.95 -10.15 3.55
C ASP A 16 -15.04 -10.23 5.07
N ASN A 17 -14.79 -9.11 5.74
CA ASN A 17 -14.98 -8.98 7.18
C ASN A 17 -15.82 -7.73 7.47
N LEU A 18 -17.05 -7.95 7.92
CA LEU A 18 -18.02 -6.89 8.22
C LEU A 18 -17.67 -6.10 9.50
N GLU A 19 -16.71 -6.57 10.29
CA GLU A 19 -16.23 -5.86 11.48
C GLU A 19 -15.17 -4.79 11.16
N LEU A 20 -14.61 -4.82 9.95
CA LEU A 20 -13.63 -3.83 9.51
C LEU A 20 -14.32 -2.50 9.16
N THR A 21 -13.60 -1.40 9.37
CA THR A 21 -14.08 -0.09 8.92
C THR A 21 -14.18 -0.05 7.40
N PRO A 22 -15.10 0.76 6.83
CA PRO A 22 -15.21 0.92 5.39
C PRO A 22 -13.85 1.25 4.77
N ASN A 23 -13.55 0.62 3.63
CA ASN A 23 -12.30 0.81 2.90
C ASN A 23 -11.02 0.48 3.69
N SER A 24 -11.11 -0.34 4.74
CA SER A 24 -9.92 -0.89 5.40
C SER A 24 -9.68 -2.34 4.98
N TYR A 25 -8.43 -2.77 5.09
CA TYR A 25 -8.04 -4.16 4.92
C TYR A 25 -7.10 -4.59 6.04
N ARG A 26 -7.11 -5.90 6.31
CA ARG A 26 -6.20 -6.56 7.26
C ARG A 26 -5.50 -7.71 6.54
N ILE A 27 -4.18 -7.73 6.65
CA ILE A 27 -3.34 -8.83 6.16
C ILE A 27 -3.01 -9.70 7.37
N THR A 28 -3.34 -10.99 7.26
CA THR A 28 -3.02 -11.99 8.29
C THR A 28 -2.09 -13.05 7.74
N LEU A 29 -1.05 -13.39 8.49
CA LEU A 29 -0.16 -14.51 8.21
C LEU A 29 -0.32 -15.57 9.30
N MET A 30 -0.62 -16.82 8.90
CA MET A 30 -0.88 -17.93 9.85
C MET A 30 -1.91 -17.60 10.95
N GLY A 31 -2.93 -16.80 10.61
CA GLY A 31 -3.99 -16.37 11.53
C GLY A 31 -3.64 -15.18 12.42
N VAL A 32 -2.42 -14.65 12.33
CA VAL A 32 -1.96 -13.47 13.08
C VAL A 32 -2.02 -12.24 12.18
N ALA A 33 -2.61 -11.14 12.64
CA ALA A 33 -2.60 -9.87 11.93
C ALA A 33 -1.17 -9.32 11.85
N VAL A 34 -0.69 -9.08 10.63
CA VAL A 34 0.68 -8.58 10.36
C VAL A 34 0.68 -7.18 9.78
N GLY A 35 -0.46 -6.70 9.27
CA GLY A 35 -0.60 -5.33 8.79
C GLY A 35 -2.06 -4.98 8.55
N GLU A 36 -2.37 -3.71 8.73
CA GLU A 36 -3.70 -3.12 8.55
C GLU A 36 -3.51 -1.75 7.92
N ALA A 37 -4.37 -1.38 6.99
CA ALA A 37 -4.39 -0.03 6.45
C ALA A 37 -5.75 0.33 5.87
N GLU A 38 -5.96 1.63 5.70
CA GLU A 38 -7.08 2.18 4.95
C GLU A 38 -6.66 2.46 3.50
N ILE A 39 -7.59 2.22 2.58
CA ILE A 39 -7.48 2.58 1.18
C ILE A 39 -8.60 3.55 0.79
N ARG A 40 -8.40 4.20 -0.35
CA ARG A 40 -9.43 4.99 -1.01
C ARG A 40 -9.55 4.43 -2.43
N PRO A 41 -10.54 3.55 -2.71
CA PRO A 41 -10.59 2.81 -3.99
C PRO A 41 -10.58 3.69 -5.23
N ASP A 42 -11.25 4.84 -5.15
CA ASP A 42 -11.41 5.81 -6.26
C ASP A 42 -10.36 6.93 -6.25
N GLN A 43 -9.28 6.76 -5.50
CA GLN A 43 -8.19 7.73 -5.36
C GLN A 43 -6.84 7.06 -5.57
N GLU A 44 -5.84 7.90 -5.77
CA GLU A 44 -4.45 7.51 -5.94
C GLU A 44 -3.62 8.00 -4.77
N LEU A 45 -2.60 7.24 -4.42
CA LEU A 45 -1.68 7.58 -3.34
C LEU A 45 -0.46 8.27 -3.94
N ALA A 46 -0.29 9.55 -3.63
CA ALA A 46 0.89 10.33 -3.97
C ALA A 46 1.88 10.29 -2.81
N ILE A 47 2.96 9.52 -3.00
CA ILE A 47 3.99 9.25 -1.99
C ILE A 47 5.13 10.25 -2.14
N ASN A 48 5.58 10.82 -1.02
CA ASN A 48 6.72 11.72 -0.96
C ASN A 48 8.02 10.91 -0.73
N PRO A 49 8.93 10.80 -1.71
CA PRO A 49 10.21 10.11 -1.55
C PRO A 49 11.28 10.95 -0.82
N GLY A 50 10.94 12.16 -0.36
CA GLY A 50 11.82 13.09 0.36
C GLY A 50 12.30 14.29 -0.46
N GLN A 51 12.05 14.32 -1.78
CA GLN A 51 12.41 15.43 -2.68
C GLN A 51 11.20 15.89 -3.49
N VAL A 52 10.24 16.52 -2.81
CA VAL A 52 9.08 17.16 -3.46
C VAL A 52 9.22 18.68 -3.50
N TYR A 53 8.69 19.30 -4.55
CA TYR A 53 8.84 20.73 -4.84
C TYR A 53 7.62 21.56 -4.43
N GLY A 54 6.62 20.96 -3.81
CA GLY A 54 5.40 21.61 -3.34
C GLY A 54 4.49 20.64 -2.61
N MET A 55 3.43 21.17 -2.00
CA MET A 55 2.34 20.36 -1.44
C MET A 55 1.23 20.20 -2.47
N ILE A 56 0.49 19.11 -2.36
CA ILE A 56 -0.70 18.80 -3.17
C ILE A 56 -1.93 18.75 -2.28
N ASP A 57 -3.08 19.14 -2.84
CA ASP A 57 -4.35 19.10 -2.13
C ASP A 57 -4.87 17.66 -2.06
N GLY A 58 -5.26 17.20 -0.87
CA GLY A 58 -5.81 15.87 -0.69
C GLY A 58 -5.88 15.46 0.77
N GLU A 59 -6.16 14.17 1.01
CA GLU A 59 -6.21 13.61 2.36
C GLU A 59 -4.81 13.10 2.76
N PRO A 60 -4.12 13.73 3.72
CA PRO A 60 -2.79 13.30 4.14
C PRO A 60 -2.86 11.93 4.83
N THR A 61 -1.88 11.08 4.54
CA THR A 61 -1.78 9.71 5.06
C THR A 61 -0.32 9.26 5.09
N ILE A 62 -0.10 8.00 5.46
CA ILE A 62 1.20 7.35 5.43
C ILE A 62 1.12 6.12 4.52
N ASP A 63 2.12 5.93 3.67
CA ASP A 63 2.26 4.72 2.87
C ASP A 63 2.45 3.49 3.80
N PRO A 64 1.59 2.46 3.70
CA PRO A 64 1.63 1.34 4.62
C PRO A 64 2.82 0.39 4.38
N ALA A 65 3.47 0.44 3.21
CA ALA A 65 4.59 -0.44 2.91
C ALA A 65 5.91 0.08 3.50
N PHE A 66 6.20 1.37 3.34
CA PHE A 66 7.49 1.98 3.67
C PHE A 66 7.40 3.03 4.78
N GLY A 67 6.20 3.41 5.21
CA GLY A 67 6.01 4.42 6.25
C GLY A 67 6.32 5.85 5.77
N LEU A 68 6.22 6.10 4.47
CA LEU A 68 6.50 7.41 3.87
C LEU A 68 5.28 8.34 3.96
N GLU A 69 5.52 9.64 4.07
CA GLU A 69 4.45 10.63 3.97
C GLU A 69 3.78 10.55 2.60
N ALA A 70 2.46 10.53 2.58
CA ALA A 70 1.70 10.43 1.35
C ALA A 70 0.40 11.24 1.44
N VAL A 71 -0.23 11.45 0.30
CA VAL A 71 -1.52 12.15 0.20
C VAL A 71 -2.41 11.37 -0.75
N TRP A 72 -3.64 11.09 -0.35
CA TRP A 72 -4.65 10.60 -1.26
C TRP A 72 -5.15 11.74 -2.15
N ILE A 73 -5.02 11.55 -3.45
CA ILE A 73 -5.40 12.51 -4.47
C ILE A 73 -6.40 11.91 -5.44
N ARG A 74 -7.12 12.77 -6.13
CA ARG A 74 -7.98 12.36 -7.24
C ARG A 74 -7.10 12.04 -8.46
N GLU A 75 -7.59 11.15 -9.33
CA GLU A 75 -6.89 10.73 -10.54
C GLU A 75 -6.50 11.91 -11.47
N ASP A 76 -7.32 12.96 -11.52
CA ASP A 76 -7.05 14.17 -12.31
C ASP A 76 -5.86 14.99 -11.80
N GLN A 77 -5.40 14.76 -10.57
CA GLN A 77 -4.24 15.43 -9.99
C GLN A 77 -2.93 14.65 -10.18
N ARG A 78 -2.98 13.44 -10.76
CA ARG A 78 -1.81 12.57 -10.97
C ARG A 78 -0.64 13.28 -11.63
N GLU A 79 -0.88 13.91 -12.78
CA GLU A 79 0.18 14.59 -13.55
C GLU A 79 0.80 15.73 -12.75
N HIS A 80 -0.02 16.48 -12.00
CA HIS A 80 0.44 17.58 -11.17
C HIS A 80 1.33 17.09 -10.01
N ALA A 81 0.89 16.05 -9.28
CA ALA A 81 1.66 15.46 -8.21
C ALA A 81 3.00 14.89 -8.70
N GLN A 82 3.00 14.21 -9.85
CA GLN A 82 4.23 13.71 -10.48
C GLN A 82 5.19 14.84 -10.86
N ALA A 83 4.67 15.94 -11.43
CA ALA A 83 5.49 17.11 -11.76
C ALA A 83 6.14 17.76 -10.52
N LEU A 84 5.53 17.63 -9.34
CA LEU A 84 6.07 18.07 -8.06
C LEU A 84 7.03 17.05 -7.42
N GLY A 85 7.28 15.91 -8.04
CA GLY A 85 8.22 14.89 -7.55
C GLY A 85 7.60 13.78 -6.71
N TYR A 86 6.27 13.70 -6.62
CA TYR A 86 5.59 12.60 -5.93
C TYR A 86 5.58 11.34 -6.78
N THR A 87 5.69 10.19 -6.12
CA THR A 87 5.42 8.88 -6.74
C THR A 87 3.94 8.56 -6.59
N VAL A 88 3.20 8.54 -7.70
CA VAL A 88 1.74 8.33 -7.68
C VAL A 88 1.39 6.90 -8.09
N VAL A 89 0.68 6.18 -7.21
CA VAL A 89 0.26 4.79 -7.41
C VAL A 89 -1.23 4.62 -7.12
N ASP A 90 -1.88 3.69 -7.80
CA ASP A 90 -3.29 3.37 -7.54
C ASP A 90 -3.46 2.56 -6.24
N SER A 91 -4.67 2.54 -5.69
CA SER A 91 -5.01 1.86 -4.44
C SER A 91 -4.72 0.34 -4.46
N SER A 92 -4.84 -0.32 -5.61
CA SER A 92 -4.54 -1.75 -5.75
C SER A 92 -3.04 -2.03 -5.70
N THR A 93 -2.24 -1.14 -6.30
CA THR A 93 -0.78 -1.15 -6.23
C THR A 93 -0.28 -0.92 -4.81
N VAL A 94 -0.91 -0.02 -4.04
CA VAL A 94 -0.61 0.18 -2.60
C VAL A 94 -0.80 -1.13 -1.82
N LEU A 95 -1.95 -1.78 -1.99
CA LEU A 95 -2.23 -3.06 -1.32
C LEU A 95 -1.22 -4.15 -1.71
N ALA A 96 -0.95 -4.29 -3.01
CA ALA A 96 0.01 -5.28 -3.51
C ALA A 96 1.43 -5.04 -2.96
N THR A 97 1.84 -3.78 -2.88
CA THR A 97 3.17 -3.39 -2.37
C THR A 97 3.28 -3.65 -0.88
N HIS A 98 2.25 -3.29 -0.10
CA HIS A 98 2.23 -3.59 1.33
C HIS A 98 2.25 -5.10 1.60
N LEU A 99 1.46 -5.90 0.87
CA LEU A 99 1.50 -7.35 0.97
C LEU A 99 2.89 -7.90 0.65
N SER A 100 3.50 -7.49 -0.47
CA SER A 100 4.83 -7.92 -0.86
C SER A 100 5.88 -7.59 0.21
N GLN A 101 5.78 -6.39 0.80
CA GLN A 101 6.71 -5.93 1.83
C GLN A 101 6.55 -6.73 3.12
N LEU A 102 5.32 -7.00 3.56
CA LEU A 102 5.06 -7.87 4.71
C LEU A 102 5.55 -9.30 4.47
N LEU A 103 5.34 -9.86 3.29
CA LEU A 103 5.86 -11.19 2.93
C LEU A 103 7.39 -11.22 2.95
N THR A 104 8.04 -10.17 2.45
CA THR A 104 9.51 -10.04 2.46
C THR A 104 10.05 -9.95 3.89
N ASN A 105 9.43 -9.12 4.72
CA ASN A 105 9.82 -8.91 6.11
C ASN A 105 9.59 -10.16 6.98
N ASN A 106 8.58 -10.96 6.64
CA ASN A 106 8.26 -12.21 7.34
C ASN A 106 8.75 -13.46 6.58
N ALA A 107 9.58 -13.30 5.54
CA ALA A 107 10.04 -14.41 4.70
C ALA A 107 10.79 -15.48 5.49
N SER A 108 11.47 -15.10 6.57
CA SER A 108 12.14 -16.04 7.49
C SER A 108 11.17 -16.89 8.32
N GLN A 109 9.92 -16.46 8.52
CA GLN A 109 8.87 -17.23 9.18
C GLN A 109 8.10 -18.14 8.22
N LEU A 110 8.33 -18.00 6.91
CA LEU A 110 7.73 -18.82 5.85
C LEU A 110 8.56 -20.07 5.51
N ILE A 111 9.73 -20.25 6.16
CA ILE A 111 10.66 -21.38 5.97
C ILE A 111 10.53 -22.41 7.09
#